data_AF-A0A1M6XPB2-F1
#
_entry.id   AF-A0A1M6XPB2-F1
#
_cell.length_a   1.000
_cell.length_b   1.000
_cell.length_c   1.000
_cell.angle_alpha   90.00
_cell.angle_beta   90.00
_cell.angle_gamma   90.00
#
_symmetry.space_group_name_H-M   'P 1'
#
loop_
_entity.id
_entity.type
_entity.pdbx_description
1 polymer ?
#
loop_
_entity_poly.entity_id
_entity_poly.type
_entity_poly.pdbx_seq_one_letter_code
_entity_poly.pdbx_strand_id
1 'polypeptide(L)'
;MVNKILTNFFVRRLPEIRRSKDITRKEIAKGVGITLGKYDKWEAGKVLPKSEDIARLASFYEMSVDEFLGLTEEESEAIKQKLIEDANKLPPDAKKRVLDSIV
;
A
#
# COMPACT_ATOMS: atom_id res chain seq x y z
N MET A 1 -9.56 -2.82 -13.45
CA MET A 1 -8.95 -1.48 -13.41
C MET A 1 -8.02 -1.33 -12.19
N VAL A 2 -8.55 -1.43 -10.97
CA VAL A 2 -7.79 -1.26 -9.69
C VAL A 2 -6.50 -2.06 -9.59
N ASN A 3 -6.52 -3.36 -9.93
CA ASN A 3 -5.31 -4.19 -9.86
C ASN A 3 -4.19 -3.69 -10.79
N LYS A 4 -4.52 -3.08 -11.94
CA LYS A 4 -3.50 -2.52 -12.86
C LYS A 4 -2.84 -1.28 -12.25
N ILE A 5 -3.62 -0.43 -11.58
CA ILE A 5 -3.15 0.76 -10.86
C ILE A 5 -2.17 0.34 -9.76
N LEU A 6 -2.60 -0.57 -8.88
CA LEU A 6 -1.78 -1.08 -7.79
C LEU A 6 -0.51 -1.78 -8.31
N THR A 7 -0.62 -2.65 -9.33
CA THR A 7 0.56 -3.30 -9.92
C THR A 7 1.55 -2.27 -10.46
N ASN A 8 1.09 -1.27 -11.21
CA ASN A 8 1.97 -0.22 -11.73
C ASN A 8 2.66 0.54 -10.60
N PHE A 9 1.91 0.92 -9.56
CA PHE A 9 2.45 1.61 -8.41
C PHE A 9 3.55 0.79 -7.71
N PHE A 10 3.25 -0.46 -7.32
CA PHE A 10 4.19 -1.28 -6.55
C PHE A 10 5.43 -1.73 -7.34
N VAL A 11 5.30 -1.92 -8.65
CA VAL A 11 6.42 -2.36 -9.50
C VAL A 11 7.30 -1.19 -9.96
N ARG A 12 6.75 0.03 -10.08
CA ARG A 12 7.50 1.17 -10.64
C ARG A 12 7.67 2.30 -9.63
N ARG A 13 6.57 2.86 -9.12
CA ARG A 13 6.57 4.06 -8.26
C ARG A 13 7.15 3.80 -6.88
N LEU A 14 6.75 2.73 -6.21
CA LEU A 14 7.28 2.41 -4.87
C LEU A 14 8.83 2.25 -4.87
N PRO A 15 9.45 1.52 -5.82
CA PRO A 15 10.91 1.48 -5.93
C PRO A 15 11.54 2.85 -6.20
N GLU A 16 10.90 3.72 -6.99
CA GLU A 16 11.38 5.09 -7.25
C GLU A 16 11.38 5.94 -5.97
N ILE A 17 10.25 5.98 -5.25
CA ILE A 17 10.10 6.72 -3.97
C ILE A 17 11.10 6.20 -2.94
N ARG A 18 11.24 4.88 -2.85
CA ARG A 18 12.19 4.26 -1.92
C ARG A 18 13.63 4.70 -2.22
N ARG A 19 14.05 4.64 -3.49
CA ARG A 19 15.40 5.03 -3.92
C ARG A 19 15.65 6.52 -3.77
N SER A 20 14.66 7.37 -4.01
CA SER A 20 14.81 8.83 -3.83
C SER A 20 14.98 9.23 -2.37
N LYS A 21 14.46 8.43 -1.43
CA LYS A 21 14.63 8.60 0.02
C LYS A 21 15.81 7.82 0.61
N ASP A 22 16.61 7.15 -0.23
CA ASP A 22 17.72 6.27 0.16
C ASP A 22 17.34 5.18 1.18
N ILE A 23 16.10 4.67 1.09
CA ILE A 23 15.59 3.63 1.99
C ILE A 23 15.84 2.26 1.36
N THR A 24 16.29 1.28 2.14
CA THR A 24 16.44 -0.10 1.69
C THR A 24 15.12 -0.87 1.78
N ARG A 25 14.99 -1.94 0.98
CA ARG A 25 13.83 -2.85 1.06
C ARG A 25 13.66 -3.45 2.46
N LYS A 26 14.78 -3.73 3.13
CA LYS A 26 14.81 -4.29 4.49
C LYS A 26 14.28 -3.30 5.52
N GLU A 27 14.58 -2.01 5.38
CA GLU A 27 14.07 -0.97 6.28
C GLU A 27 12.56 -0.80 6.14
N ILE A 28 12.04 -0.75 4.91
CA ILE A 28 10.58 -0.69 4.73
C ILE A 28 9.91 -1.95 5.26
N ALA A 29 10.44 -3.13 4.94
CA ALA A 29 9.88 -4.38 5.45
C ALA A 29 9.82 -4.39 6.99
N LYS A 30 10.88 -3.91 7.65
CA LYS A 30 10.93 -3.77 9.11
C LYS A 30 9.94 -2.73 9.62
N GLY A 31 9.87 -1.55 9.01
CA GLY A 31 8.98 -0.45 9.42
C GLY A 31 7.49 -0.79 9.26
N VAL A 32 7.15 -1.56 8.23
CA VAL A 32 5.77 -2.02 7.94
C VAL A 32 5.42 -3.30 8.74
N GLY A 33 6.41 -3.96 9.34
CA GLY A 33 6.21 -5.19 10.11
C GLY A 33 5.93 -6.42 9.25
N ILE A 34 6.66 -6.58 8.15
CA ILE A 34 6.56 -7.70 7.21
C ILE A 34 7.93 -8.34 6.95
N THR A 35 7.94 -9.51 6.33
CA THR A 35 9.20 -10.14 5.90
C THR A 35 9.75 -9.45 4.64
N LEU A 36 11.08 -9.41 4.52
CA LEU A 36 11.75 -8.90 3.31
C LEU A 36 11.26 -9.62 2.04
N GLY A 37 11.11 -10.94 2.09
CA GLY A 37 10.62 -11.72 0.96
C GLY A 37 9.17 -11.39 0.56
N LYS A 38 8.33 -10.89 1.48
CA LYS A 38 7.00 -10.38 1.14
C LYS A 38 7.12 -9.07 0.36
N TYR A 39 7.96 -8.16 0.84
CA TYR A 39 8.23 -6.88 0.18
C TYR A 39 8.85 -7.05 -1.22
N ASP A 40 9.83 -7.94 -1.38
CA ASP A 40 10.46 -8.22 -2.67
C ASP A 40 9.45 -8.70 -3.72
N LYS A 41 8.44 -9.48 -3.32
CA LYS A 41 7.38 -9.92 -4.22
C LYS A 41 6.50 -8.78 -4.72
N TRP A 42 6.39 -7.69 -3.96
CA TRP A 42 5.62 -6.50 -4.36
C TRP A 42 6.35 -5.72 -5.45
N GLU A 43 7.63 -5.37 -5.23
CA GLU A 43 8.43 -4.67 -6.26
C GLU A 43 8.61 -5.54 -7.52
N ALA A 44 8.65 -6.86 -7.39
CA ALA A 44 8.73 -7.78 -8.52
C ALA A 44 7.38 -8.02 -9.22
N GLY A 45 6.27 -7.48 -8.72
CA GLY A 45 4.93 -7.66 -9.29
C GLY A 45 4.38 -9.09 -9.18
N LYS A 46 5.01 -9.94 -8.35
CA LYS A 46 4.60 -11.35 -8.15
C LYS A 46 3.37 -11.48 -7.25
N VAL A 47 3.23 -10.56 -6.30
CA VAL A 47 2.12 -10.52 -5.34
C VAL A 47 1.73 -9.07 -5.13
N LEU A 48 0.44 -8.79 -5.07
CA LEU A 48 -0.05 -7.47 -4.65
C LEU A 48 -0.19 -7.41 -3.12
N PRO A 49 0.17 -6.27 -2.49
CA PRO A 49 -0.08 -6.06 -1.07
C PRO A 49 -1.59 -6.07 -0.78
N LYS A 50 -1.94 -6.53 0.43
CA LYS A 50 -3.32 -6.46 0.93
C LYS A 50 -3.63 -5.04 1.41
N SER A 51 -4.92 -4.72 1.58
CA SER A 51 -5.37 -3.41 2.05
C SER A 51 -4.70 -2.96 3.35
N GLU A 52 -4.51 -3.89 4.29
CA GLU A 52 -3.78 -3.61 5.53
C GLU A 52 -2.30 -3.28 5.29
N ASP A 53 -1.64 -3.97 4.36
CA ASP A 53 -0.24 -3.68 4.00
C ASP A 53 -0.11 -2.32 3.31
N ILE A 54 -1.09 -1.95 2.47
CA ILE A 54 -1.15 -0.64 1.81
C ILE A 54 -1.32 0.47 2.85
N ALA A 55 -2.24 0.30 3.80
CA ALA A 55 -2.44 1.24 4.90
C ALA A 55 -1.17 1.42 5.73
N ARG A 56 -0.49 0.32 6.09
CA ARG A 56 0.78 0.38 6.84
C ARG A 56 1.91 1.05 6.06
N LEU A 57 1.97 0.85 4.74
CA LEU A 57 2.93 1.54 3.89
C LEU A 57 2.65 3.05 3.82
N ALA A 58 1.40 3.44 3.64
CA ALA A 58 1.00 4.84 3.65
C ALA A 58 1.38 5.50 4.99
N SER A 59 1.06 4.85 6.11
CA SER A 59 1.48 5.30 7.45
C SER A 59 3.00 5.37 7.62
N PHE A 60 3.76 4.41 7.06
CA PHE A 60 5.23 4.44 7.11
C PHE A 60 5.81 5.67 6.40
N TYR A 61 5.15 6.14 5.34
CA TYR A 61 5.53 7.36 4.64
C TYR A 61 4.85 8.63 5.17
N GLU A 62 4.09 8.52 6.26
CA GLU A 62 3.33 9.62 6.87
C GLU A 62 2.37 10.29 5.87
N MET A 63 1.74 9.47 5.02
CA MET A 63 0.81 9.90 3.98
C MET A 63 -0.52 9.16 4.12
N SER A 64 -1.60 9.76 3.61
CA SER A 64 -2.83 9.03 3.32
C SER A 64 -2.62 8.03 2.19
N VAL A 65 -3.54 7.06 2.03
CA VAL A 65 -3.47 6.10 0.92
C VAL A 65 -3.52 6.80 -0.43
N ASP A 66 -4.34 7.84 -0.57
CA ASP A 66 -4.52 8.59 -1.81
C ASP A 66 -3.24 9.34 -2.20
N GLU A 67 -2.63 10.04 -1.24
CA GLU A 67 -1.36 10.74 -1.43
C GLU A 67 -0.23 9.77 -1.74
N PHE A 68 -0.16 8.65 -1.00
CA PHE A 68 0.87 7.65 -1.19
C PHE A 68 0.81 7.03 -2.59
N LEU A 69 -0.40 6.70 -3.06
CA LEU A 69 -0.61 6.07 -4.36
C LEU A 69 -0.61 7.09 -5.52
N GLY A 70 -0.76 8.39 -5.23
CA GLY A 70 -0.81 9.46 -6.22
C GLY A 70 -2.00 9.33 -7.17
N LEU A 71 -3.17 8.97 -6.62
CA LEU A 71 -4.37 8.65 -7.40
C LEU A 71 -5.04 9.91 -7.94
N THR A 72 -5.66 9.81 -9.12
CA THR A 72 -6.68 10.78 -9.53
C THR A 72 -7.97 10.59 -8.72
N GLU A 73 -8.88 11.55 -8.75
CA GLU A 73 -10.19 11.44 -8.07
C GLU A 73 -10.95 10.16 -8.46
N GLU A 74 -10.96 9.84 -9.75
CA GLU A 74 -11.62 8.65 -10.30
C GLU A 74 -10.95 7.35 -9.83
N GLU A 75 -9.61 7.35 -9.73
CA GLU A 75 -8.85 6.20 -9.24
C GLU A 75 -8.97 6.04 -7.72
N SER A 76 -9.05 7.15 -6.98
CA SER A 76 -9.24 7.18 -5.52
C SER A 76 -10.51 6.44 -5.14
N GLU A 77 -11.67 6.80 -5.72
CA GLU A 77 -12.94 6.16 -5.40
C GLU A 77 -12.91 4.64 -5.64
N ALA A 78 -12.37 4.22 -6.78
CA ALA A 78 -12.26 2.79 -7.13
C ALA A 78 -11.33 2.02 -6.17
N ILE A 79 -10.24 2.65 -5.71
CA ILE A 79 -9.32 2.06 -4.74
C ILE A 79 -9.96 2.01 -3.35
N LYS A 80 -10.56 3.11 -2.89
CA LYS A 80 -11.23 3.20 -1.58
C LYS A 80 -12.30 2.14 -1.44
N GLN A 81 -13.15 1.96 -2.45
CA GLN A 81 -14.19 0.93 -2.44
C GLN A 81 -13.59 -0.48 -2.24
N LYS A 82 -12.54 -0.81 -3.00
CA LYS A 82 -11.83 -2.09 -2.84
C LYS A 82 -11.23 -2.24 -1.43
N LEU A 83 -10.59 -1.20 -0.90
CA LEU A 83 -9.97 -1.26 0.42
C LEU A 83 -11.01 -1.45 1.53
N ILE A 84 -12.16 -0.79 1.43
CA ILE A 84 -13.30 -0.94 2.36
C ILE A 84 -13.89 -2.35 2.29
N GLU A 85 -14.09 -2.89 1.09
CA GLU A 85 -14.58 -4.27 0.89
C GLU A 85 -13.64 -5.30 1.51
N ASP A 86 -12.33 -5.13 1.32
CA ASP A 86 -11.32 -5.99 1.92
C ASP A 86 -11.28 -5.80 3.44
N ALA A 87 -11.39 -4.56 3.94
CA ALA A 87 -11.38 -4.24 5.36
C ALA A 87 -12.57 -4.85 6.11
N ASN A 88 -13.75 -4.94 5.48
CA ASN A 88 -14.93 -5.58 6.06
C ASN A 88 -14.73 -7.08 6.37
N LYS A 89 -13.74 -7.72 5.76
CA LYS A 89 -13.39 -9.13 5.99
C LYS A 89 -12.28 -9.29 7.03
N LEU A 90 -11.74 -8.19 7.56
CA LEU A 90 -10.66 -8.20 8.53
C LEU A 90 -11.19 -8.12 9.97
N PRO A 91 -10.39 -8.59 10.95
CA PRO A 91 -10.67 -8.34 12.37
C PRO A 91 -10.83 -6.84 12.67
N PRO A 92 -11.60 -6.46 13.72
CA PRO A 92 -11.91 -5.06 14.02
C PRO A 92 -10.71 -4.11 14.06
N ASP A 93 -9.59 -4.55 14.65
CA ASP A 93 -8.39 -3.72 14.80
C ASP A 93 -7.73 -3.41 13.44
N ALA A 94 -7.67 -4.41 12.55
CA ALA A 94 -7.11 -4.26 11.22
C ALA A 94 -8.07 -3.46 10.32
N LYS A 95 -9.39 -3.67 10.46
CA LYS A 95 -10.42 -2.90 9.76
C LYS A 95 -10.30 -1.42 10.10
N LYS A 96 -10.22 -1.07 11.39
CA LYS A 96 -10.11 0.31 11.85
C LYS A 96 -8.91 1.01 11.21
N ARG A 97 -7.74 0.38 11.21
CA ARG A 97 -6.51 0.94 10.61
C ARG A 97 -6.66 1.25 9.11
N VAL A 98 -7.30 0.36 8.36
CA VAL A 98 -7.53 0.58 6.93
C VAL A 98 -8.45 1.79 6.73
N LEU A 99 -9.54 1.88 7.49
CA LEU A 99 -10.46 3.02 7.40
C LEU A 99 -9.79 4.34 7.80
N ASP A 100 -9.02 4.36 8.88
CA ASP A 100 -8.31 5.55 9.35
C ASP A 100 -7.27 6.06 8.34
N SER A 101 -6.77 5.21 7.45
CA SER A 101 -5.80 5.59 6.40
C SER A 101 -6.42 6.17 5.12
N ILE A 102 -7.74 6.09 5.01
CA ILE A 102 -8.54 6.49 3.83
C ILE A 102 -9.29 7.82 4.07
N VAL A 103 -9.48 8.20 5.34
CA VAL A 103 -10.25 9.37 5.79
C VAL A 103 -9.35 10.61 5.92
#